data_AF-H1LVG9-F1
#
_entry.id   AF-H1LVG9-F1
#
_cell.length_a   1.000
_cell.length_b   1.000
_cell.length_c   1.000
_cell.angle_alpha   90.00
_cell.angle_beta   90.00
_cell.angle_gamma   90.00
#
_symmetry.space_group_name_H-M   'P 1'
#
loop_
_entity.id
_entity.type
_entity.pdbx_description
1 polymer ?
#
loop_
_entity_poly.entity_id
_entity_poly.type
_entity_poly.pdbx_seq_one_letter_code
_entity_poly.pdbx_strand_id
1 'polypeptide(L)'
;ATGFNITNTILEKRSIHVTKKWIGSEGTGATIHLFANGHEVDSVTLNAGNQWEHTFEGLKKKNTDGSEIQYTVKEDAITNYDSSITGDMENGFTVTNTNTEKISVPVKKVWVGKEADSVTIKLLADGTEKESVTLTKDDNWEHTFSNLPKYADDGHEIEYTVDEVHIDDYSTTISGTAATGFNITNTI
;
A
#
# COMPACT_ATOMS: atom_id res chain seq x y z
N ALA A 1 38.70 8.52 -57.10
CA ALA A 1 38.37 7.69 -55.93
C ALA A 1 37.61 8.56 -54.94
N THR A 2 36.35 8.22 -54.69
CA THR A 2 35.47 8.88 -53.72
C THR A 2 35.97 8.63 -52.31
N GLY A 3 36.23 9.69 -51.56
CA GLY A 3 36.63 9.59 -50.15
C GLY A 3 35.47 9.06 -49.30
N PHE A 4 35.74 8.04 -48.50
CA PHE A 4 34.82 7.60 -47.47
C PHE A 4 34.92 8.55 -46.27
N ASN A 5 33.83 9.23 -45.94
CA ASN A 5 33.72 9.93 -44.66
C ASN A 5 33.44 8.89 -43.57
N ILE A 6 34.40 8.70 -42.67
CA ILE A 6 34.17 7.99 -41.41
C ILE A 6 33.80 9.04 -40.37
N THR A 7 32.51 9.22 -40.11
CA THR A 7 32.04 9.97 -38.94
C THR A 7 32.04 9.04 -37.73
N ASN A 8 33.03 9.21 -36.86
CA ASN A 8 33.02 8.61 -35.53
C ASN A 8 32.05 9.41 -34.65
N THR A 9 30.78 9.01 -34.65
CA THR A 9 29.77 9.64 -33.78
C THR A 9 29.91 9.04 -32.38
N ILE A 10 30.43 9.81 -31.44
CA ILE A 10 30.31 9.48 -30.01
C ILE A 10 28.82 9.50 -29.69
N LEU A 11 28.21 8.33 -29.56
CA LEU A 11 26.81 8.23 -29.15
C LEU A 11 26.75 8.62 -27.67
N GLU A 12 26.15 9.77 -27.38
CA GLU A 12 25.86 10.15 -26.00
C GLU A 12 25.04 9.04 -25.33
N LYS A 13 25.53 8.59 -24.19
CA LYS A 13 24.86 7.60 -23.34
C LYS A 13 24.08 8.31 -22.24
N ARG A 14 23.11 7.62 -21.66
CA ARG A 14 22.39 8.03 -20.46
C ARG A 14 22.38 6.92 -19.43
N SER A 15 22.05 7.30 -18.21
CA SER A 15 21.72 6.36 -17.13
C SER A 15 20.32 6.67 -16.64
N ILE A 16 19.58 5.64 -16.22
CA ILE A 16 18.24 5.76 -15.67
C ILE A 16 18.24 5.13 -14.29
N HIS A 17 17.95 5.94 -13.28
CA HIS A 17 17.83 5.49 -11.91
C HIS A 17 16.42 4.99 -11.63
N VAL A 18 16.30 3.91 -10.85
CA VAL A 18 15.03 3.35 -10.39
C VAL A 18 15.07 3.10 -8.89
N THR A 19 14.01 3.51 -8.20
CA THR A 19 13.83 3.25 -6.76
C THR A 19 12.52 2.53 -6.50
N LYS A 20 12.50 1.70 -5.46
CA LYS A 20 11.32 1.01 -4.97
C LYS A 20 10.85 1.64 -3.67
N LYS A 21 9.54 1.87 -3.57
CA LYS A 21 8.86 2.28 -2.34
C LYS A 21 7.79 1.26 -1.97
N TRP A 22 7.62 0.99 -0.69
CA TRP A 22 6.56 0.17 -0.14
C TRP A 22 5.65 1.02 0.75
N ILE A 23 4.33 0.81 0.64
CA ILE A 23 3.32 1.29 1.57
C ILE A 23 2.71 0.05 2.21
N GLY A 24 2.93 -0.11 3.52
CA GLY A 24 2.74 -1.35 4.25
C GLY A 24 4.07 -2.10 4.42
N SER A 25 3.98 -3.40 4.73
CA SER A 25 5.18 -4.23 4.88
C SER A 25 6.01 -4.28 3.59
N GLU A 26 7.33 -4.36 3.72
CA GLU A 26 8.21 -4.59 2.57
C GLU A 26 8.09 -6.03 2.07
N GLY A 27 8.07 -6.20 0.74
CA GLY A 27 8.23 -7.51 0.12
C GLY A 27 9.66 -8.04 0.22
N THR A 28 9.90 -9.28 -0.22
CA THR A 28 11.25 -9.85 -0.27
C THR A 28 12.06 -9.40 -1.49
N GLY A 29 11.38 -8.96 -2.54
CA GLY A 29 11.99 -8.42 -3.75
C GLY A 29 10.94 -8.01 -4.78
N ALA A 30 11.36 -7.17 -5.73
CA ALA A 30 10.53 -6.69 -6.84
C ALA A 30 11.36 -6.66 -8.13
N THR A 31 10.88 -7.31 -9.19
CA THR A 31 11.58 -7.32 -10.49
C THR A 31 11.07 -6.16 -11.35
N ILE A 32 11.99 -5.27 -11.73
CA ILE A 32 11.74 -4.11 -12.59
C ILE A 32 12.34 -4.38 -13.96
N HIS A 33 11.52 -4.29 -14.99
CA HIS A 33 11.89 -4.45 -16.39
C HIS A 33 12.03 -3.09 -17.05
N LEU A 34 13.15 -2.87 -17.75
CA LEU A 34 13.40 -1.68 -18.55
C LEU A 34 13.00 -1.94 -20.00
N PHE A 35 12.19 -1.05 -20.57
CA PHE A 35 11.77 -1.09 -21.96
C PHE A 35 12.35 0.09 -22.73
N ALA A 36 12.85 -0.15 -23.93
CA ALA A 36 13.23 0.85 -24.92
C ALA A 36 12.24 0.80 -26.10
N ASN A 37 11.52 1.91 -26.34
CA ASN A 37 10.47 2.01 -27.36
C ASN A 37 9.45 0.86 -27.29
N GLY A 38 9.10 0.43 -26.07
CA GLY A 38 8.14 -0.65 -25.83
C GLY A 38 8.71 -2.07 -25.91
N HIS A 39 10.01 -2.24 -26.18
CA HIS A 39 10.69 -3.55 -26.16
C HIS A 39 11.57 -3.69 -24.91
N GLU A 40 11.46 -4.80 -24.21
CA GLU A 40 12.29 -5.07 -23.04
C GLU A 40 13.76 -5.17 -23.45
N VAL A 41 14.64 -4.53 -22.69
CA VAL A 41 16.09 -4.48 -22.95
C VAL A 41 16.94 -4.88 -21.75
N ASP A 42 16.41 -4.78 -20.55
CA ASP A 42 17.11 -5.16 -19.31
C ASP A 42 16.11 -5.39 -18.18
N SER A 43 16.56 -5.99 -17.08
CA SER A 43 15.77 -6.15 -15.86
C SER A 43 16.65 -6.22 -14.62
N VAL A 44 16.08 -5.85 -13.46
CA VAL A 44 16.76 -5.94 -12.17
C VAL A 44 15.77 -6.36 -11.08
N THR A 45 16.21 -7.17 -10.12
CA THR A 45 15.45 -7.43 -8.90
C THR A 45 15.93 -6.51 -7.78
N LEU A 46 15.08 -5.58 -7.35
CA LEU A 46 15.29 -4.72 -6.18
C LEU A 46 14.92 -5.47 -4.90
N ASN A 47 15.71 -5.30 -3.85
CA ASN A 47 15.52 -5.92 -2.54
C ASN A 47 16.28 -5.14 -1.46
N ALA A 48 16.16 -5.53 -0.19
CA ALA A 48 16.85 -4.86 0.91
C ALA A 48 18.39 -4.83 0.76
N GLY A 49 18.99 -5.83 0.09
CA GLY A 49 20.43 -5.92 -0.11
C GLY A 49 21.00 -4.88 -1.09
N ASN A 50 20.19 -4.41 -2.04
CA ASN A 50 20.53 -3.27 -2.91
C ASN A 50 19.79 -1.99 -2.51
N GLN A 51 19.35 -1.91 -1.25
CA GLN A 51 18.67 -0.74 -0.69
C GLN A 51 17.48 -0.27 -1.54
N TRP A 52 16.82 -1.22 -2.21
CA TRP A 52 15.64 -0.94 -3.03
C TRP A 52 15.93 0.04 -4.20
N GLU A 53 17.16 0.09 -4.69
CA GLU A 53 17.57 0.99 -5.78
C GLU A 53 18.47 0.33 -6.82
N HIS A 54 18.42 0.85 -8.05
CA HIS A 54 19.31 0.46 -9.13
C HIS A 54 19.48 1.58 -10.15
N THR A 55 20.55 1.53 -10.94
CA THR A 55 20.77 2.44 -12.07
C THR A 55 21.13 1.64 -13.31
N PHE A 56 20.29 1.71 -14.33
CA PHE A 56 20.61 1.17 -15.65
C PHE A 56 21.56 2.14 -16.35
N GLU A 57 22.80 1.69 -16.60
CA GLU A 57 23.85 2.54 -17.16
C GLU A 57 24.09 2.30 -18.65
N GLY A 58 24.69 3.28 -19.30
CA GLY A 58 25.23 3.11 -20.66
C GLY A 58 24.17 2.98 -21.76
N LEU A 59 22.94 3.41 -21.48
CA LEU A 59 21.80 3.35 -22.39
C LEU A 59 21.98 4.35 -23.54
N LYS A 60 21.56 3.96 -24.74
CA LYS A 60 21.60 4.87 -25.90
C LYS A 60 20.52 5.94 -25.76
N LYS A 61 20.83 7.19 -26.06
CA LYS A 61 19.82 8.26 -26.13
C LYS A 61 18.99 8.24 -27.42
N LYS A 62 19.61 7.81 -28.53
CA LYS A 62 19.00 7.86 -29.86
C LYS A 62 19.11 6.53 -30.59
N ASN A 63 18.10 6.26 -31.42
CA ASN A 63 18.11 5.21 -32.42
C ASN A 63 19.14 5.53 -33.52
N THR A 64 19.41 4.55 -34.38
CA THR A 64 20.33 4.71 -35.52
C THR A 64 19.87 5.76 -36.53
N ASP A 65 18.57 6.03 -36.61
CA ASP A 65 17.97 7.06 -37.47
C ASP A 65 17.98 8.46 -36.83
N GLY A 66 18.50 8.59 -35.59
CA GLY A 66 18.59 9.85 -34.86
C GLY A 66 17.36 10.20 -34.02
N SER A 67 16.27 9.42 -34.08
CA SER A 67 15.11 9.59 -33.19
C SER A 67 15.46 9.26 -31.74
N GLU A 68 14.82 9.93 -30.78
CA GLU A 68 15.06 9.68 -29.35
C GLU A 68 14.45 8.35 -28.90
N ILE A 69 15.19 7.60 -28.07
CA ILE A 69 14.68 6.37 -27.47
C ILE A 69 13.87 6.72 -26.24
N GLN A 70 12.62 6.28 -26.22
CA GLN A 70 11.75 6.39 -25.05
C GLN A 70 11.96 5.19 -24.14
N TYR A 71 12.41 5.44 -22.90
CA TYR A 71 12.54 4.41 -21.89
C TYR A 71 11.36 4.45 -20.91
N THR A 72 10.84 3.28 -20.58
CA THR A 72 9.82 3.09 -19.54
C THR A 72 10.18 1.88 -18.69
N VAL A 73 9.56 1.76 -17.53
CA VAL A 73 9.72 0.60 -16.66
C VAL A 73 8.38 -0.08 -16.39
N LYS A 74 8.42 -1.37 -16.09
CA LYS A 74 7.29 -2.15 -15.56
C LYS A 74 7.77 -3.03 -14.42
N GLU A 75 6.86 -3.39 -13.53
CA GLU A 75 7.12 -4.32 -12.43
C GLU A 75 6.30 -5.59 -12.63
N ASP A 76 6.88 -6.73 -12.24
CA ASP A 76 6.14 -7.98 -12.07
C ASP A 76 5.07 -7.82 -10.97
N ALA A 77 3.86 -8.35 -11.21
CA ALA A 77 2.80 -8.29 -10.22
C ALA A 77 3.20 -8.99 -8.91
N ILE A 78 2.97 -8.33 -7.77
CA ILE A 78 3.24 -8.87 -6.44
C ILE A 78 1.90 -9.10 -5.73
N THR A 79 1.69 -10.31 -5.23
CA THR A 79 0.45 -10.69 -4.53
C THR A 79 0.18 -9.75 -3.36
N ASN A 80 -1.07 -9.29 -3.24
CA ASN A 80 -1.54 -8.33 -2.22
C ASN A 80 -0.93 -6.93 -2.32
N TYR A 81 -0.38 -6.53 -3.47
CA TYR A 81 0.06 -5.17 -3.72
C TYR A 81 -0.48 -4.62 -5.04
N ASP A 82 -0.88 -3.35 -5.01
CA ASP A 82 -1.10 -2.55 -6.21
C ASP A 82 0.17 -1.74 -6.51
N SER A 83 0.62 -1.79 -7.76
CA SER A 83 1.85 -1.12 -8.22
C SER A 83 1.53 0.18 -8.95
N SER A 84 2.32 1.22 -8.69
CA SER A 84 2.26 2.50 -9.41
C SER A 84 3.66 3.00 -9.73
N ILE A 85 3.81 3.62 -10.89
CA ILE A 85 5.11 4.09 -11.39
C ILE A 85 5.01 5.60 -11.63
N THR A 86 5.93 6.35 -11.04
CA THR A 86 6.07 7.79 -11.25
C THR A 86 7.49 8.12 -11.74
N GLY A 87 7.68 9.36 -12.20
CA GLY A 87 8.95 9.80 -12.79
C GLY A 87 9.06 9.51 -14.27
N ASP A 88 10.27 9.64 -14.81
CA ASP A 88 10.57 9.57 -16.24
C ASP A 88 12.05 9.21 -16.48
N MET A 89 12.45 9.03 -17.75
CA MET A 89 13.82 8.67 -18.11
C MET A 89 14.87 9.78 -17.92
N GLU A 90 14.44 11.02 -17.60
CA GLU A 90 15.35 12.14 -17.30
C GLU A 90 15.64 12.22 -15.80
N ASN A 91 14.62 12.01 -14.97
CA ASN A 91 14.67 12.16 -13.51
C ASN A 91 14.78 10.82 -12.76
N GLY A 92 14.59 9.70 -13.47
CA GLY A 92 14.46 8.37 -12.88
C GLY A 92 13.01 7.99 -12.58
N PHE A 93 12.79 6.71 -12.27
CA PHE A 93 11.48 6.17 -11.94
C PHE A 93 11.39 5.75 -10.47
N THR A 94 10.24 5.97 -9.86
CA THR A 94 9.90 5.38 -8.56
C THR A 94 8.74 4.43 -8.73
N VAL A 95 8.93 3.17 -8.33
CA VAL A 95 7.92 2.13 -8.35
C VAL A 95 7.39 1.95 -6.92
N THR A 96 6.15 2.35 -6.67
CA THR A 96 5.51 2.26 -5.35
C THR A 96 4.54 1.10 -5.32
N ASN A 97 4.71 0.18 -4.36
CA ASN A 97 3.74 -0.88 -4.06
C ASN A 97 2.95 -0.57 -2.81
N THR A 98 1.62 -0.61 -2.94
CA THR A 98 0.68 -0.37 -1.84
C THR A 98 0.01 -1.66 -1.44
N ASN A 99 0.17 -2.07 -0.18
CA ASN A 99 -0.44 -3.28 0.34
C ASN A 99 -1.98 -3.16 0.31
N THR A 100 -2.64 -4.19 -0.21
CA THR A 100 -4.09 -4.21 -0.42
C THR A 100 -4.84 -5.09 0.58
N GLU A 101 -4.15 -5.67 1.57
CA GLU A 101 -4.76 -6.50 2.59
C GLU A 101 -5.86 -5.74 3.34
N LYS A 102 -6.97 -6.45 3.56
CA LYS A 102 -8.10 -5.97 4.34
C LYS A 102 -8.30 -6.86 5.56
N ILE A 103 -8.72 -6.24 6.66
CA ILE A 103 -9.12 -6.94 7.87
C ILE A 103 -10.60 -6.73 8.15
N SER A 104 -11.13 -7.53 9.07
CA SER A 104 -12.45 -7.36 9.65
C SER A 104 -12.32 -7.31 11.16
N VAL A 105 -13.09 -6.44 11.82
CA VAL A 105 -13.07 -6.22 13.26
C VAL A 105 -14.44 -6.62 13.82
N PRO A 106 -14.56 -7.83 14.39
CA PRO A 106 -15.79 -8.26 15.04
C PRO A 106 -15.95 -7.55 16.39
N VAL A 107 -17.18 -7.17 16.71
CA VAL A 107 -17.55 -6.58 17.99
C VAL A 107 -18.75 -7.31 18.58
N LYS A 108 -18.73 -7.50 19.89
CA LYS A 108 -19.81 -8.10 20.65
C LYS A 108 -20.12 -7.27 21.88
N LYS A 109 -21.39 -6.92 22.04
CA LYS A 109 -21.90 -6.23 23.21
C LYS A 109 -22.42 -7.24 24.24
N VAL A 110 -22.07 -7.00 25.50
CA VAL A 110 -22.49 -7.79 26.66
C VAL A 110 -23.12 -6.86 27.69
N TRP A 111 -24.23 -7.28 28.27
CA TRP A 111 -24.93 -6.56 29.34
C TRP A 111 -24.86 -7.38 30.64
N VAL A 112 -24.42 -6.75 31.73
CA VAL A 112 -24.47 -7.27 33.09
C VAL A 112 -25.53 -6.47 33.84
N GLY A 113 -26.75 -7.02 33.89
CA GLY A 113 -27.92 -6.35 34.45
C GLY A 113 -29.00 -6.15 33.39
N LYS A 114 -29.73 -5.03 33.49
CA LYS A 114 -30.75 -4.68 32.50
C LYS A 114 -30.06 -4.33 31.18
N GLU A 115 -30.64 -4.76 30.06
CA GLU A 115 -30.22 -4.33 28.72
C GLU A 115 -30.84 -2.95 28.41
N ALA A 116 -30.08 -2.05 27.79
CA ALA A 116 -30.68 -0.87 27.14
C ALA A 116 -31.36 -1.25 25.82
N ASP A 117 -32.17 -0.36 25.25
CA ASP A 117 -32.85 -0.61 23.98
C ASP A 117 -31.87 -0.66 22.79
N SER A 118 -30.80 0.13 22.86
CA SER A 118 -29.73 0.16 21.87
C SER A 118 -28.41 0.66 22.45
N VAL A 119 -27.32 0.45 21.72
CA VAL A 119 -25.99 1.00 22.03
C VAL A 119 -25.29 1.40 20.73
N THR A 120 -24.55 2.50 20.74
CA THR A 120 -23.74 2.91 19.58
C THR A 120 -22.27 2.63 19.84
N ILE A 121 -21.67 1.80 19.00
CA ILE A 121 -20.25 1.44 19.02
C ILE A 121 -19.56 2.20 17.89
N LYS A 122 -18.45 2.85 18.21
CA LYS A 122 -17.58 3.57 17.28
C LYS A 122 -16.36 2.71 16.99
N LEU A 123 -15.99 2.59 15.72
CA LEU A 123 -14.70 2.10 15.28
C LEU A 123 -13.76 3.29 15.11
N LEU A 124 -12.59 3.22 15.72
CA LEU A 124 -11.53 4.20 15.58
C LEU A 124 -10.38 3.59 14.80
N ALA A 125 -9.79 4.36 13.89
CA ALA A 125 -8.54 4.07 13.20
C ALA A 125 -7.51 5.10 13.63
N ASP A 126 -6.42 4.66 14.25
CA ASP A 126 -5.36 5.54 14.78
C ASP A 126 -5.93 6.64 15.70
N GLY A 127 -6.89 6.26 16.56
CA GLY A 127 -7.55 7.16 17.50
C GLY A 127 -8.58 8.13 16.88
N THR A 128 -8.83 8.07 15.56
CA THR A 128 -9.85 8.88 14.89
C THR A 128 -11.08 8.04 14.55
N GLU A 129 -12.27 8.54 14.86
CA GLU A 129 -13.53 7.87 14.50
C GLU A 129 -13.62 7.67 12.99
N LYS A 130 -13.79 6.41 12.58
CA LYS A 130 -13.87 6.00 11.18
C LYS A 130 -15.30 5.67 10.77
N GLU A 131 -16.01 4.93 11.63
CA GLU A 131 -17.35 4.43 11.38
C GLU A 131 -18.05 4.19 12.72
N SER A 132 -19.39 4.18 12.74
CA SER A 132 -20.16 3.76 13.92
C SER A 132 -21.34 2.89 13.53
N VAL A 133 -21.74 2.03 14.46
CA VAL A 133 -22.90 1.14 14.32
C VAL A 133 -23.75 1.24 15.57
N THR A 134 -25.07 1.25 15.39
CA THR A 134 -26.01 1.10 16.50
C THR A 134 -26.50 -0.34 16.54
N LEU A 135 -26.27 -1.01 17.66
CA LEU A 135 -26.70 -2.38 17.90
C LEU A 135 -27.97 -2.40 18.74
N THR A 136 -28.82 -3.35 18.42
CA THR A 136 -30.02 -3.68 19.19
C THR A 136 -30.03 -5.16 19.53
N LYS A 137 -31.05 -5.58 20.26
CA LYS A 137 -31.30 -7.00 20.53
C LYS A 137 -31.54 -7.83 19.25
N ASP A 138 -32.10 -7.22 18.22
CA ASP A 138 -32.41 -7.90 16.95
C ASP A 138 -31.13 -8.29 16.19
N ASP A 139 -30.05 -7.54 16.37
CA ASP A 139 -28.71 -7.84 15.83
C ASP A 139 -27.95 -8.86 16.68
N ASN A 140 -28.59 -9.44 17.70
CA ASN A 140 -27.96 -10.26 18.74
C ASN A 140 -26.78 -9.56 19.42
N TRP A 141 -26.78 -8.23 19.47
CA TRP A 141 -25.70 -7.43 20.07
C TRP A 141 -24.32 -7.68 19.42
N GLU A 142 -24.27 -8.08 18.15
CA GLU A 142 -23.04 -8.40 17.43
C GLU A 142 -22.94 -7.62 16.11
N HIS A 143 -21.72 -7.27 15.71
CA HIS A 143 -21.43 -6.67 14.42
C HIS A 143 -20.01 -6.97 13.95
N THR A 144 -19.71 -6.75 12.68
CA THR A 144 -18.35 -6.88 12.14
C THR A 144 -18.09 -5.78 11.14
N PHE A 145 -17.21 -4.85 11.50
CA PHE A 145 -16.69 -3.86 10.56
C PHE A 145 -15.77 -4.58 9.56
N SER A 146 -16.09 -4.54 8.28
CA SER A 146 -15.43 -5.34 7.24
C SER A 146 -14.71 -4.47 6.21
N ASN A 147 -13.83 -5.07 5.41
CA ASN A 147 -13.12 -4.40 4.31
C ASN A 147 -12.24 -3.20 4.77
N LEU A 148 -11.71 -3.27 5.98
CA LEU A 148 -10.88 -2.23 6.55
C LEU A 148 -9.44 -2.35 6.03
N PRO A 149 -8.80 -1.28 5.52
CA PRO A 149 -7.39 -1.34 5.14
C PRO A 149 -6.53 -1.73 6.34
N LYS A 150 -5.56 -2.62 6.14
CA LYS A 150 -4.61 -2.99 7.19
C LYS A 150 -3.56 -1.90 7.42
N TYR A 151 -3.12 -1.22 6.36
CA TYR A 151 -2.09 -0.18 6.42
C TYR A 151 -2.64 1.18 5.98
N ALA A 152 -2.10 2.25 6.56
CA ALA A 152 -2.36 3.62 6.15
C ALA A 152 -1.49 4.01 4.95
N ASP A 153 -1.76 5.19 4.36
CA ASP A 153 -1.08 5.66 3.13
C ASP A 153 0.42 5.97 3.31
N ASP A 154 0.84 6.24 4.55
CA ASP A 154 2.24 6.39 4.97
C ASP A 154 2.90 5.04 5.30
N GLY A 155 2.12 3.96 5.37
CA GLY A 155 2.58 2.59 5.40
C GLY A 155 2.65 1.93 6.77
N HIS A 156 2.32 2.61 7.87
CA HIS A 156 2.18 1.92 9.16
C HIS A 156 0.90 1.08 9.21
N GLU A 157 0.91 0.05 10.05
CA GLU A 157 -0.28 -0.78 10.31
C GLU A 157 -1.26 0.02 11.18
N ILE A 158 -2.51 0.10 10.74
CA ILE A 158 -3.55 0.91 11.39
C ILE A 158 -3.95 0.26 12.71
N GLU A 159 -3.91 1.04 13.79
CA GLU A 159 -4.44 0.60 15.07
C GLU A 159 -5.96 0.78 15.09
N TYR A 160 -6.69 -0.32 14.95
CA TYR A 160 -8.14 -0.32 15.11
C TYR A 160 -8.53 -0.58 16.56
N THR A 161 -9.28 0.35 17.13
CA THR A 161 -9.90 0.24 18.46
C THR A 161 -11.39 0.54 18.37
N VAL A 162 -12.11 0.30 19.47
CA VAL A 162 -13.53 0.64 19.57
C VAL A 162 -13.79 1.48 20.79
N ASP A 163 -14.81 2.32 20.70
CA ASP A 163 -15.35 3.10 21.80
C ASP A 163 -16.88 2.97 21.83
N GLU A 164 -17.48 3.27 22.96
CA GLU A 164 -18.93 3.22 23.15
C GLU A 164 -19.45 4.62 23.46
N VAL A 165 -20.56 5.01 22.82
CA VAL A 165 -21.28 6.23 23.23
C VAL A 165 -21.84 6.01 24.64
N HIS A 166 -21.48 6.91 25.55
CA HIS A 166 -21.88 6.83 26.96
C HIS A 166 -23.40 6.65 27.12
N ILE A 167 -23.76 5.73 28.02
CA ILE A 167 -25.14 5.50 28.47
C ILE A 167 -25.16 5.76 29.98
N ASP A 168 -26.04 6.65 30.41
CA ASP A 168 -26.20 6.99 31.83
C ASP A 168 -26.46 5.72 32.67
N ASP A 169 -25.93 5.72 33.89
CA ASP A 169 -26.01 4.62 34.87
C ASP A 169 -25.24 3.33 34.52
N TYR A 170 -24.57 3.24 33.36
CA TYR A 170 -23.71 2.11 33.02
C TYR A 170 -22.21 2.44 33.13
N SER A 171 -21.44 1.45 33.57
CA SER A 171 -19.98 1.42 33.46
C SER A 171 -19.55 0.50 32.31
N THR A 172 -18.75 1.03 31.39
CA THR A 172 -18.27 0.33 30.19
C THR A 172 -16.86 -0.24 30.40
N THR A 173 -16.67 -1.49 29.98
CA THR A 173 -15.33 -2.10 29.85
C THR A 173 -15.17 -2.69 28.46
N ILE A 174 -14.01 -2.47 27.84
CA ILE A 174 -13.68 -2.94 26.49
C ILE A 174 -12.46 -3.86 26.60
N SER A 175 -12.55 -5.03 25.99
CA SER A 175 -11.47 -6.03 25.96
C SER A 175 -11.35 -6.66 24.59
N GLY A 176 -10.19 -7.21 24.29
CA GLY A 176 -9.89 -7.81 22.98
C GLY A 176 -9.06 -6.88 22.10
N THR A 177 -8.96 -7.23 20.83
CA THR A 177 -8.13 -6.56 19.82
C THR A 177 -8.81 -6.62 18.46
N ALA A 178 -8.38 -5.82 17.49
CA ALA A 178 -8.86 -5.91 16.12
C ALA A 178 -8.76 -7.33 15.53
N ALA A 179 -7.69 -8.07 15.86
CA ALA A 179 -7.44 -9.41 15.34
C ALA A 179 -8.34 -10.50 15.96
N THR A 180 -8.68 -10.37 17.24
CA THR A 180 -9.50 -11.35 17.97
C THR A 180 -10.97 -10.93 18.13
N GLY A 181 -11.29 -9.69 17.77
CA GLY A 181 -12.54 -9.02 18.09
C GLY A 181 -12.54 -8.34 19.46
N PHE A 182 -13.50 -7.44 19.63
CA PHE A 182 -13.75 -6.69 20.87
C PHE A 182 -15.01 -7.16 21.58
N ASN A 183 -14.92 -7.35 22.90
CA ASN A 183 -16.06 -7.51 23.79
C ASN A 183 -16.27 -6.21 24.59
N ILE A 184 -17.45 -5.61 24.46
CA ILE A 184 -17.86 -4.38 25.13
C ILE A 184 -18.89 -4.74 26.19
N THR A 185 -18.53 -4.64 27.46
CA THR A 185 -19.40 -5.02 28.59
C THR A 185 -19.89 -3.79 29.33
N ASN A 186 -21.22 -3.63 29.43
CA ASN A 186 -21.84 -2.63 30.30
C ASN A 186 -22.39 -3.28 31.56
N THR A 187 -22.14 -2.65 32.69
CA THR A 187 -22.61 -3.07 34.01
C THR A 187 -23.34 -1.91 34.69
N ILE A 188 -24.47 -2.20 35.33
CA ILE A 188 -25.19 -1.28 36.24
C ILE A 188 -24.86 -1.56 37.71
#